data_AF-A0A7C3L7J4-F1
#
_entry.id   AF-A0A7C3L7J4-F1
#
_cell.length_a   1.000
_cell.length_b   1.000
_cell.length_c   1.000
_cell.angle_alpha   90.00
_cell.angle_beta   90.00
_cell.angle_gamma   90.00
#
_symmetry.space_group_name_H-M   'P 1'
#
loop_
_entity.id
_entity.type
_entity.pdbx_description
1 polymer ?
#
loop_
_entity_poly.entity_id
_entity_poly.type
_entity_poly.pdbx_seq_one_letter_code
_entity_poly.pdbx_strand_id
1 'polypeptide(L)'
;MKIRLGTFNLFQFAEPPYAWYTKKEKFNKREWTEKTTWIKEQIRKMDCDIIGFQEVFSRDALEALVKELGYVYFATADEAKLSTNNPMKYVTTTVALASKYPISNLQKVRAHTPSLKSHRFKGHFTFSRLPIKATIALPNA
;
A
#
# COMPACT_ATOMS: atom_id res chain seq x y z
N MET A 1 17.35 -20.93 3.99
CA MET A 1 15.99 -20.46 3.61
C MET A 1 16.14 -19.36 2.56
N LYS A 2 15.36 -19.40 1.47
CA LYS A 2 15.33 -18.34 0.46
C LYS A 2 14.03 -17.56 0.63
N ILE A 3 14.11 -16.22 0.68
CA ILE A 3 12.96 -15.33 0.81
C ILE A 3 12.90 -14.44 -0.43
N ARG A 4 11.71 -14.27 -0.99
CA ARG A 4 11.49 -13.42 -2.15
C ARG A 4 10.73 -12.17 -1.75
N LEU A 5 11.34 -11.01 -2.00
CA LEU A 5 10.77 -9.70 -1.73
C LEU A 5 10.37 -9.05 -3.06
N GLY A 6 9.18 -8.45 -3.09
CA GLY A 6 8.67 -7.73 -4.25
C GLY A 6 8.21 -6.33 -3.89
N THR A 7 8.22 -5.46 -4.88
CA THR A 7 7.51 -4.18 -4.83
C THR A 7 6.54 -4.10 -6.00
N PHE A 8 5.35 -3.56 -5.76
CA PHE A 8 4.32 -3.45 -6.78
C PHE A 8 3.53 -2.14 -6.64
N ASN A 9 3.76 -1.19 -7.56
CA ASN A 9 2.89 -0.03 -7.69
C ASN A 9 1.60 -0.46 -8.42
N LEU A 10 0.46 -0.28 -7.76
CA LEU A 10 -0.83 -0.73 -8.27
C LEU A 10 -1.48 0.21 -9.27
N PHE A 11 -0.89 1.37 -9.56
CA PHE A 11 -1.43 2.38 -10.48
C PHE A 11 -2.90 2.69 -10.17
N GLN A 12 -3.12 3.51 -9.13
CA GLN A 12 -4.43 4.01 -8.70
C GLN A 12 -5.44 2.93 -8.26
N PHE A 13 -5.08 2.08 -7.30
CA PHE A 13 -6.00 1.03 -6.81
C PHE A 13 -7.10 1.58 -5.88
N ALA A 14 -8.18 2.07 -6.48
CA ALA A 14 -9.37 2.60 -5.81
C ALA A 14 -10.62 1.79 -6.23
N GLU A 15 -11.23 1.08 -5.28
CA GLU A 15 -12.42 0.26 -5.51
C GLU A 15 -13.64 1.13 -5.88
N PRO A 16 -14.50 0.72 -6.82
CA PRO A 16 -15.78 1.39 -7.05
C PRO A 16 -16.65 1.39 -5.76
N PRO A 17 -17.37 2.49 -5.45
CA PRO A 17 -17.65 3.63 -6.31
C PRO A 17 -16.64 4.79 -6.19
N TYR A 18 -15.50 4.58 -5.51
CA TYR A 18 -14.56 5.65 -5.22
C TYR A 18 -13.87 6.19 -6.48
N ALA A 19 -13.74 7.51 -6.55
CA ALA A 19 -12.89 8.21 -7.50
C ALA A 19 -11.54 8.58 -6.85
N TRP A 20 -10.52 8.87 -7.66
CA TRP A 20 -9.21 9.32 -7.17
C TRP A 20 -8.82 10.66 -7.80
N TYR A 21 -8.30 11.59 -6.98
CA TYR A 21 -7.88 12.96 -7.32
C TYR A 21 -9.00 13.86 -7.90
N THR A 22 -9.65 13.44 -8.98
CA THR A 22 -10.79 14.10 -9.64
C THR A 22 -12.11 13.35 -9.38
N LYS A 23 -13.24 13.90 -9.84
CA LYS A 23 -14.55 13.22 -9.75
C LYS A 23 -14.83 12.26 -10.93
N LYS A 24 -14.05 12.36 -12.01
CA LYS A 24 -14.30 11.62 -13.26
C LYS A 24 -13.57 10.27 -13.27
N GLU A 25 -12.34 10.28 -12.79
CA GLU A 25 -11.45 9.12 -12.75
C GLU A 25 -11.93 8.15 -11.65
N LYS A 26 -12.57 7.06 -12.07
CA LYS A 26 -13.03 5.95 -11.23
C LYS A 26 -13.15 4.69 -12.09
N PHE A 27 -13.02 3.52 -11.49
CA PHE A 27 -13.33 2.29 -12.19
C PHE A 27 -14.83 2.05 -12.23
N ASN A 28 -15.31 1.53 -13.35
CA ASN A 28 -16.57 0.81 -13.41
C ASN A 28 -16.38 -0.65 -12.96
N LYS A 29 -17.48 -1.41 -12.84
CA LYS A 29 -17.43 -2.81 -12.39
C LYS A 29 -16.54 -3.70 -13.27
N ARG A 30 -16.59 -3.53 -14.59
CA ARG A 30 -15.80 -4.33 -15.54
C ARG A 30 -14.30 -4.01 -15.40
N GLU A 31 -13.94 -2.73 -15.40
CA GLU A 31 -12.56 -2.29 -15.23
C GLU A 31 -11.99 -2.74 -13.88
N TRP A 32 -12.80 -2.72 -12.82
CA TRP A 32 -12.39 -3.23 -11.52
C TRP A 32 -12.09 -4.73 -11.54
N THR A 33 -12.92 -5.53 -12.19
CA THR A 33 -12.67 -6.96 -12.37
C THR A 33 -11.41 -7.22 -13.19
N GLU A 34 -11.19 -6.48 -14.28
CA GLU A 34 -9.97 -6.56 -15.10
C GLU A 34 -8.73 -6.19 -14.26
N LYS A 35 -8.80 -5.09 -13.51
CA LYS A 35 -7.73 -4.60 -12.64
C LYS A 35 -7.34 -5.61 -11.57
N THR A 36 -8.32 -6.13 -10.83
CA THR A 36 -8.10 -7.08 -9.73
C THR A 36 -7.59 -8.43 -10.26
N THR A 37 -8.08 -8.88 -11.42
CA THR A 37 -7.57 -10.09 -12.09
C THR A 37 -6.11 -9.92 -12.48
N TRP A 38 -5.75 -8.81 -13.14
CA TRP A 38 -4.38 -8.51 -13.51
C TRP A 38 -3.44 -8.44 -12.29
N ILE A 39 -3.87 -7.82 -11.18
CA ILE A 39 -3.08 -7.79 -9.94
C ILE A 39 -2.85 -9.21 -9.42
N LYS A 40 -3.90 -10.06 -9.36
CA LYS A 40 -3.79 -11.44 -8.88
C LYS A 40 -2.81 -12.25 -9.73
N GLU A 41 -2.89 -12.14 -11.05
CA GLU A 41 -1.96 -12.79 -11.97
C GLU A 41 -0.53 -12.30 -11.80
N GLN A 42 -0.33 -10.98 -11.67
CA GLN A 42 0.98 -10.40 -11.50
C GLN A 42 1.62 -10.84 -10.18
N ILE A 43 0.87 -10.87 -9.08
CA ILE A 43 1.36 -11.36 -7.79
C ILE A 43 1.78 -12.84 -7.89
N ARG A 44 1.00 -13.69 -8.58
CA ARG A 44 1.37 -15.09 -8.83
C ARG A 44 2.66 -15.22 -9.64
N LYS A 45 2.83 -14.40 -10.69
CA LYS A 45 4.06 -14.38 -11.51
C LYS A 45 5.28 -13.91 -10.72
N MET A 46 5.12 -12.90 -9.87
CA MET A 46 6.19 -12.39 -9.01
C MET A 46 6.66 -13.47 -8.02
N ASP A 47 5.75 -14.33 -7.56
CA ASP A 47 6.00 -15.44 -6.64
C ASP A 47 6.85 -15.00 -5.44
N CYS A 48 6.45 -13.88 -4.85
CA CYS A 48 7.10 -13.32 -3.66
C CYS A 48 6.51 -13.93 -2.38
N ASP A 49 7.26 -13.80 -1.28
CA ASP A 49 6.78 -14.15 0.05
C ASP A 49 6.31 -12.90 0.81
N ILE A 50 6.88 -11.75 0.48
CA ILE A 50 6.57 -10.45 1.05
C ILE A 50 6.52 -9.43 -0.09
N ILE A 51 5.45 -8.63 -0.16
CA ILE A 51 5.25 -7.60 -1.19
C ILE A 51 4.95 -6.26 -0.53
N GLY A 52 5.72 -5.25 -0.89
CA GLY A 52 5.36 -3.84 -0.63
C GLY A 52 4.54 -3.26 -1.79
N PHE A 53 3.45 -2.58 -1.48
CA PHE A 53 2.57 -1.97 -2.45
C PHE A 53 2.59 -0.45 -2.39
N GLN A 54 2.48 0.19 -3.55
CA GLN A 54 2.30 1.64 -3.70
C GLN A 54 1.00 1.95 -4.44
N GLU A 55 0.54 3.19 -4.32
CA GLU A 55 -0.72 3.66 -4.91
C GLU A 55 -1.95 2.87 -4.44
N VAL A 56 -1.98 2.57 -3.14
CA VAL A 56 -3.10 1.90 -2.47
C VAL A 56 -4.10 2.95 -2.00
N PHE A 57 -5.29 2.97 -2.58
CA PHE A 57 -6.38 3.86 -2.14
C PHE A 57 -7.37 3.06 -1.30
N SER A 58 -7.87 1.94 -1.83
CA SER A 58 -8.78 1.04 -1.13
C SER A 58 -8.03 -0.08 -0.44
N ARG A 59 -7.56 0.19 0.78
CA ARG A 59 -6.72 -0.76 1.55
C ARG A 59 -7.43 -2.08 1.85
N ASP A 60 -8.71 -2.05 2.19
CA ASP A 60 -9.45 -3.24 2.61
C ASP A 60 -9.69 -4.19 1.43
N ALA A 61 -9.98 -3.62 0.25
CA ALA A 61 -10.07 -4.38 -1.00
C ALA A 61 -8.73 -5.04 -1.37
N LEU A 62 -7.61 -4.34 -1.15
CA LEU A 62 -6.27 -4.91 -1.40
C LEU A 62 -5.98 -6.05 -0.41
N GLU A 63 -6.29 -5.84 0.87
CA GLU A 63 -6.11 -6.83 1.92
C GLU A 63 -6.88 -8.12 1.61
N ALA A 64 -8.17 -8.00 1.24
CA ALA A 64 -8.98 -9.13 0.83
C ALA A 64 -8.35 -9.85 -0.38
N LEU A 65 -7.96 -9.09 -1.41
CA LEU A 65 -7.37 -9.63 -2.64
C LEU A 65 -6.08 -10.42 -2.38
N VAL A 66 -5.17 -9.91 -1.55
CA VAL A 66 -3.89 -10.59 -1.28
C VAL A 66 -4.05 -11.76 -0.31
N LYS A 67 -5.05 -11.74 0.59
CA LYS A 67 -5.38 -12.88 1.46
C LYS A 67 -5.84 -14.09 0.65
N GLU A 68 -6.61 -13.89 -0.42
CA GLU A 68 -6.96 -14.97 -1.36
C GLU A 68 -5.73 -15.63 -2.00
N LEU A 69 -4.60 -14.93 -2.06
CA LEU A 69 -3.34 -15.40 -2.64
C LEU A 69 -2.37 -15.96 -1.58
N GLY A 70 -2.81 -16.13 -0.34
CA GLY A 70 -2.02 -16.72 0.75
C GLY A 70 -1.18 -15.71 1.56
N TYR A 71 -1.32 -14.40 1.33
CA TYR A 71 -0.70 -13.39 2.18
C TYR A 71 -1.58 -13.11 3.39
N VAL A 72 -1.42 -13.93 4.43
CA VAL A 72 -2.25 -13.91 5.64
C VAL A 72 -2.06 -12.63 6.46
N TYR A 73 -0.88 -12.01 6.37
CA TYR A 73 -0.54 -10.80 7.13
C TYR A 73 -0.52 -9.57 6.21
N PHE A 74 -1.21 -8.52 6.63
CA PHE A 74 -1.32 -7.27 5.89
C PHE A 74 -1.18 -6.07 6.83
N ALA A 75 -0.51 -5.01 6.37
CA ALA A 75 -0.29 -3.81 7.17
C ALA A 75 -0.18 -2.55 6.31
N THR A 76 -0.63 -1.42 6.87
CA THR A 76 -0.39 -0.08 6.37
C THR A 76 0.10 0.81 7.52
N ALA A 77 0.94 1.81 7.22
CA ALA A 77 1.37 2.79 8.24
C ALA A 77 0.41 3.98 8.37
N ASP A 78 -0.41 4.22 7.35
CA ASP A 78 -1.38 5.30 7.26
C ASP A 78 -2.50 4.92 6.28
N GLU A 79 -3.57 5.70 6.26
CA GLU A 79 -4.72 5.47 5.40
C GLU A 79 -4.84 6.54 4.32
N ALA A 80 -5.35 6.13 3.15
CA ALA A 80 -5.70 7.08 2.10
C ALA A 80 -6.88 7.95 2.57
N LYS A 81 -6.77 9.26 2.36
CA LYS A 81 -7.75 10.24 2.83
C LYS A 81 -8.78 10.50 1.77
N LEU A 82 -10.03 10.56 2.20
CA LEU A 82 -11.15 11.04 1.38
C LEU A 82 -11.24 12.56 1.42
N SER A 83 -11.85 13.13 0.39
CA SER A 83 -12.15 14.55 0.29
C SER A 83 -13.21 14.93 1.32
N THR A 84 -12.98 16.01 2.08
CA THR A 84 -13.95 16.56 3.03
C THR A 84 -15.30 16.89 2.38
N ASN A 85 -15.25 17.35 1.12
CA ASN A 85 -16.44 17.79 0.38
C ASN A 85 -17.05 16.69 -0.51
N ASN A 86 -16.46 15.48 -0.52
CA ASN A 86 -16.99 14.34 -1.26
C ASN A 86 -16.44 13.02 -0.67
N PRO A 87 -17.24 12.28 0.13
CA PRO A 87 -16.79 11.04 0.76
C PRO A 87 -16.53 9.90 -0.23
N MET A 88 -16.89 10.07 -1.51
CA MET A 88 -16.62 9.08 -2.56
C MET A 88 -15.38 9.41 -3.40
N LYS A 89 -14.50 10.30 -2.92
CA LYS A 89 -13.31 10.71 -3.65
C LYS A 89 -12.08 10.68 -2.76
N TYR A 90 -11.11 9.84 -3.08
CA TYR A 90 -9.79 9.90 -2.48
C TYR A 90 -8.99 11.11 -2.98
N VAL A 91 -8.28 11.75 -2.07
CA VAL A 91 -7.35 12.86 -2.35
C VAL A 91 -5.90 12.49 -2.06
N THR A 92 -5.67 11.44 -1.28
CA THR A 92 -4.34 10.86 -1.08
C THR A 92 -4.37 9.35 -1.34
N THR A 93 -3.18 8.76 -1.30
CA THR A 93 -2.96 7.31 -1.39
C THR A 93 -2.00 6.92 -0.27
N THR A 94 -1.89 5.62 0.02
CA THR A 94 -0.96 5.08 1.00
C THR A 94 -0.09 3.97 0.42
N VAL A 95 0.79 3.43 1.24
CA VAL A 95 1.58 2.23 0.97
C VAL A 95 1.08 1.08 1.84
N ALA A 96 1.26 -0.15 1.37
CA ALA A 96 0.89 -1.34 2.12
C ALA A 96 2.00 -2.39 2.08
N LEU A 97 1.93 -3.34 3.00
CA LEU A 97 2.80 -4.50 3.09
C LEU A 97 1.93 -5.74 3.23
N ALA A 98 2.12 -6.73 2.37
CA ALA A 98 1.53 -8.05 2.51
C ALA A 98 2.63 -9.09 2.70
N SER A 99 2.40 -10.07 3.57
CA SER A 99 3.38 -11.09 3.93
C SER A 99 2.71 -12.44 4.14
N LYS A 100 3.35 -13.50 3.68
CA LYS A 100 3.02 -14.89 4.05
C LYS A 100 3.44 -15.22 5.49
N TYR A 101 4.35 -14.43 6.07
CA TYR A 101 4.91 -14.61 7.41
C TYR A 101 4.45 -13.51 8.39
N PRO A 102 4.41 -13.77 9.72
CA PRO A 102 3.94 -12.81 10.70
C PRO A 102 4.68 -11.46 10.66
N ILE A 103 3.92 -10.37 10.70
CA ILE A 103 4.45 -9.02 10.94
C ILE A 103 4.50 -8.81 12.46
N SER A 104 5.68 -8.99 13.07
CA SER A 104 5.85 -8.93 14.52
C SER A 104 5.96 -7.51 15.07
N ASN A 105 6.33 -6.55 14.22
CA ASN A 105 6.40 -5.15 14.59
C ASN A 105 6.11 -4.25 13.38
N LEU A 106 5.36 -3.18 13.60
CA LEU A 106 5.05 -2.17 12.59
C LEU A 106 5.32 -0.78 13.17
N GLN A 107 6.19 -0.02 12.52
CA GLN A 107 6.60 1.31 12.94
C GLN A 107 6.35 2.33 11.84
N LYS A 108 5.83 3.48 12.26
CA LYS A 108 5.73 4.69 11.44
C LYS A 108 7.11 5.34 11.35
N VAL A 109 7.63 5.53 10.14
CA VAL A 109 8.91 6.22 9.95
C VAL A 109 8.75 7.71 10.22
N ARG A 110 9.56 8.23 11.14
CA ARG A 110 9.62 9.67 11.44
C ARG A 110 10.69 10.35 10.60
N ALA A 111 10.48 11.62 10.31
CA ALA A 111 11.47 12.44 9.63
C ALA A 111 12.76 12.48 10.47
N HIS A 112 13.91 12.26 9.82
CA HIS A 112 15.20 12.31 10.51
C HIS A 112 15.69 13.76 10.59
N THR A 113 15.42 14.42 11.71
CA THR A 113 15.74 15.85 11.91
C THR A 113 17.20 16.21 11.63
N PRO A 114 18.21 15.41 12.04
CA PRO A 114 19.61 15.72 11.69
C PRO A 114 19.85 15.75 10.17
N SER A 115 19.24 14.84 9.40
CA SER A 115 19.35 14.85 7.93
C SER A 115 18.69 16.08 7.31
N LEU A 116 17.55 16.52 7.83
CA LEU A 116 16.89 17.75 7.35
C LEU A 116 17.78 18.98 7.57
N LYS A 117 18.42 19.07 8.75
CA LYS A 117 19.36 20.14 9.08
C LYS A 117 20.59 20.13 8.17
N SER A 118 21.20 18.96 7.94
CA SER A 118 22.40 18.85 7.10
C SER A 118 22.15 19.24 5.65
N HIS A 119 20.93 19.00 5.14
CA HIS A 119 20.50 19.42 3.80
C HIS A 119 19.91 20.84 3.75
N ARG A 120 20.02 21.60 4.85
CA ARG A 120 19.49 22.98 4.97
C ARG A 120 18.00 23.08 4.61
N PHE A 121 17.23 22.02 4.83
CA PHE A 121 15.79 22.03 4.58
C PHE A 121 15.12 23.03 5.52
N LYS A 122 14.33 23.95 4.95
CA LYS A 122 13.57 24.96 5.70
C LYS A 122 12.10 24.56 5.75
N GLY A 123 11.48 24.65 6.92
CA GLY A 123 10.06 24.37 7.12
C GLY A 123 9.77 23.03 7.80
N HIS A 124 8.49 22.66 7.84
CA HIS A 124 8.03 21.40 8.43
C HIS A 124 8.00 20.30 7.35
N PHE A 125 8.76 19.22 7.57
CA PHE A 125 8.76 18.08 6.66
C PHE A 125 7.72 17.04 7.09
N THR A 126 6.89 16.62 6.15
CA THR A 126 6.01 15.45 6.29
C THR A 126 6.14 14.57 5.05
N PHE A 127 6.06 13.27 5.25
CA PHE A 127 5.95 12.35 4.13
C PHE A 127 4.56 12.46 3.52
N SER A 128 4.47 12.57 2.19
CA SER A 128 3.18 12.53 1.48
C SER A 128 2.48 11.17 1.63
N ARG A 129 3.27 10.10 1.85
CA ARG A 129 2.83 8.75 2.22
C ARG A 129 3.78 8.24 3.27
N LEU A 130 3.26 7.90 4.43
CA LEU A 130 4.08 7.49 5.55
C LEU A 130 4.77 6.15 5.25
N PRO A 131 6.12 6.08 5.27
CA PRO A 131 6.80 4.81 5.00
C PRO A 131 6.51 3.78 6.09
N ILE A 132 6.45 2.52 5.67
CA ILE A 132 6.33 1.36 6.57
C ILE A 132 7.73 0.90 6.96
N LYS A 133 7.99 0.77 8.26
CA LYS A 133 9.09 -0.02 8.80
C LYS A 133 8.48 -1.22 9.52
N ALA A 134 8.70 -2.43 9.00
CA ALA A 134 8.15 -3.66 9.57
C ALA A 134 9.25 -4.64 9.97
N THR A 135 8.98 -5.45 10.98
CA THR A 135 9.76 -6.65 11.31
C THR A 135 8.92 -7.87 10.96
N ILE A 136 9.50 -8.78 10.18
CA ILE A 136 8.84 -10.02 9.76
C ILE A 136 9.47 -11.17 10.53
N ALA A 137 8.65 -11.93 11.25
CA ALA A 137 9.09 -13.13 11.94
C ALA A 137 9.09 -14.28 10.94
N LEU A 138 10.28 -14.82 10.66
CA LEU A 138 10.45 -15.91 9.72
C LEU A 138 10.52 -17.24 10.48
N PRO A 139 10.02 -18.34 9.92
CA PRO A 139 10.16 -19.66 10.55
C PRO A 139 11.65 -20.00 10.69
N ASN A 140 12.06 -20.38 11.91
CA ASN A 140 13.43 -20.77 12.28
C ASN A 140 14.50 -19.67 12.11
N ALA A 141 14.14 -18.40 12.31
CA ALA A 141 15.10 -17.29 12.39
C ALA A 141 15.59 -17.03 13.83
#